data_AF-A0A9P0QHU2-F1
#
_entry.id   AF-A0A9P0QHU2-F1
#
_cell.length_a   1.000
_cell.length_b   1.000
_cell.length_c   1.000
_cell.angle_alpha   90.00
_cell.angle_beta   90.00
_cell.angle_gamma   90.00
#
_symmetry.space_group_name_H-M   'P 1'
#
loop_
_entity.id
_entity.type
_entity.pdbx_description
1 polymer ?
#
loop_
_entity_poly.entity_id
_entity_poly.type
_entity_poly.pdbx_seq_one_letter_code
_entity_poly.pdbx_strand_id
1 'polypeptide(L)'
;MDEASFRKLLTLVKPHIKRQNTVMRKAISAEERLIVTLRYLATGRTFEDLKFSAIISPQALGKIIPETCEWIYKALKKEYMKFPKTSEEWQEIAYNIETRWNFPNCGGSIDGKHLRIVKPANSGSYFLTTKTITV
;
A
#
# COMPACT_ATOMS: atom_id res chain seq x y z
N MET A 1 -0.50 -7.56 -11.64
CA MET A 1 -1.94 -7.57 -11.35
C MET A 1 -2.63 -8.17 -12.55
N ASP A 2 -3.45 -9.19 -12.34
CA ASP A 2 -4.29 -9.78 -13.39
C ASP A 2 -5.45 -8.83 -13.75
N GLU A 3 -6.04 -9.06 -14.92
CA GLU A 3 -7.10 -8.21 -15.45
C GLU A 3 -8.37 -8.22 -14.58
N ALA A 4 -8.73 -9.35 -13.99
CA ALA A 4 -9.94 -9.49 -13.19
C ALA A 4 -9.82 -8.67 -11.89
N SER A 5 -8.68 -8.77 -11.20
CA SER A 5 -8.38 -7.96 -10.03
C SER A 5 -8.40 -6.47 -10.33
N PHE A 6 -7.82 -6.06 -11.48
CA PHE A 6 -7.86 -4.66 -11.90
C PHE A 6 -9.30 -4.17 -12.12
N ARG A 7 -10.12 -4.95 -12.83
CA ARG A 7 -11.54 -4.59 -13.08
C ARG A 7 -12.35 -4.53 -11.80
N LYS A 8 -12.12 -5.45 -10.84
CA LYS A 8 -12.75 -5.43 -9.51
C LYS A 8 -12.41 -4.14 -8.78
N LEU A 9 -11.12 -3.79 -8.68
CA LEU A 9 -10.68 -2.55 -8.03
C LEU A 9 -11.21 -1.31 -8.73
N LEU A 10 -11.17 -1.27 -10.06
CA LEU A 10 -11.72 -0.18 -10.85
C LEU A 10 -13.20 0.01 -10.55
N THR A 11 -14.00 -1.06 -10.48
CA THR A 11 -15.44 -0.97 -10.19
C THR A 11 -15.70 -0.30 -8.84
N LEU A 12 -14.89 -0.61 -7.83
CA LEU A 12 -15.02 -0.02 -6.49
C LEU A 12 -14.64 1.46 -6.46
N VAL A 13 -13.59 1.86 -7.18
CA VAL A 13 -13.01 3.20 -7.08
C VAL A 13 -13.59 4.17 -8.11
N LYS A 14 -14.01 3.69 -9.29
CA LYS A 14 -14.54 4.47 -10.43
C LYS A 14 -15.62 5.49 -10.07
N PRO A 15 -16.65 5.21 -9.25
CA PRO A 15 -17.66 6.22 -8.91
C PRO A 15 -17.07 7.46 -8.20
N HIS A 16 -15.93 7.31 -7.54
CA HIS A 16 -15.31 8.37 -6.76
C HIS A 16 -14.22 9.16 -7.50
N ILE A 17 -13.54 8.52 -8.48
CA ILE A 17 -12.44 9.15 -9.23
C ILE A 17 -12.85 9.60 -10.64
N LYS A 18 -14.09 9.35 -11.07
CA LYS A 18 -14.58 9.79 -12.39
C LYS A 18 -14.68 11.32 -12.44
N ARG A 19 -14.17 11.91 -13.52
CA ARG A 19 -14.28 13.34 -13.81
C ARG A 19 -15.08 13.56 -15.09
N GLN A 20 -15.65 14.76 -15.24
CA GLN A 20 -16.43 15.15 -16.40
C GLN A 20 -15.57 15.95 -17.38
N ASN A 21 -15.83 15.77 -18.68
CA ASN A 21 -15.19 16.56 -19.73
C ASN A 21 -15.59 18.03 -19.62
N THR A 22 -14.68 18.93 -19.94
CA THR A 22 -15.00 20.35 -20.11
C THR A 22 -14.97 20.70 -21.59
N VAL A 23 -15.49 21.87 -21.95
CA VAL A 23 -15.47 22.39 -23.33
C VAL A 23 -14.03 22.48 -23.87
N MET A 24 -13.07 22.79 -22.99
CA MET A 24 -11.66 23.02 -23.37
C MET A 24 -10.81 21.75 -23.37
N ARG A 25 -11.16 20.71 -22.61
CA ARG A 25 -10.35 19.48 -22.50
C ARG A 25 -11.16 18.25 -22.09
N LYS A 26 -10.76 17.09 -22.62
CA LYS A 26 -11.22 15.79 -22.12
C LYS A 26 -10.65 15.55 -20.72
N ALA A 27 -11.48 14.99 -19.84
CA ALA A 27 -11.04 14.56 -18.53
C ALA A 27 -10.20 13.29 -18.63
N ILE A 28 -9.21 13.18 -17.75
CA ILE A 28 -8.46 11.92 -17.56
C ILE A 28 -9.44 10.90 -17.00
N SER A 29 -9.57 9.77 -17.68
CA SER A 29 -10.53 8.71 -17.34
C SER A 29 -10.21 8.07 -15.99
N ALA A 30 -11.22 7.45 -15.37
CA ALA A 30 -11.01 6.75 -14.09
C ALA A 30 -9.99 5.61 -14.24
N GLU A 31 -9.99 4.95 -15.40
CA GLU A 31 -9.06 3.92 -15.82
C GLU A 31 -7.62 4.44 -15.83
N GLU A 32 -7.35 5.56 -16.52
CA GLU A 32 -6.02 6.18 -16.57
C GLU A 32 -5.55 6.65 -15.20
N ARG A 33 -6.44 7.26 -14.40
CA ARG A 33 -6.15 7.68 -13.02
C ARG A 33 -5.74 6.49 -12.14
N LEU A 34 -6.42 5.35 -12.28
CA LEU A 34 -6.09 4.14 -11.54
C LEU A 34 -4.75 3.53 -12.02
N ILE A 35 -4.56 3.42 -13.34
CA ILE A 35 -3.33 2.84 -13.93
C ILE A 35 -2.10 3.64 -13.50
N VAL A 36 -2.14 4.97 -13.57
CA VAL A 36 -0.98 5.79 -13.23
C VAL A 36 -0.65 5.71 -11.74
N THR A 37 -1.67 5.62 -10.88
CA THR A 37 -1.52 5.44 -9.44
C THR A 37 -0.89 4.08 -9.12
N LEU A 38 -1.38 3.00 -9.73
CA LEU A 38 -0.80 1.67 -9.53
C LEU A 38 0.64 1.59 -10.05
N ARG A 39 0.93 2.23 -11.19
CA ARG A 39 2.30 2.31 -11.72
C ARG A 39 3.22 3.07 -10.78
N TYR A 40 2.76 4.18 -10.20
CA TYR A 40 3.51 4.91 -9.17
C TYR A 40 3.81 4.03 -7.96
N LEU A 41 2.79 3.38 -7.39
CA LEU A 41 2.94 2.50 -6.22
C LEU A 41 3.87 1.31 -6.48
N ALA A 42 3.83 0.73 -7.68
CA ALA A 42 4.66 -0.42 -8.04
C ALA A 42 6.13 -0.07 -8.29
N THR A 43 6.41 1.17 -8.75
CA THR A 43 7.77 1.55 -9.19
C THR A 43 8.46 2.54 -8.26
N GLY A 44 7.73 3.29 -7.43
CA GLY A 44 8.29 4.32 -6.56
C GLY A 44 8.96 5.49 -7.30
N ARG A 45 8.70 5.65 -8.60
CA ARG A 45 9.31 6.71 -9.44
C ARG A 45 8.80 8.10 -9.09
N THR A 46 9.58 9.12 -9.41
CA THR A 46 9.17 10.52 -9.25
C THR A 46 8.05 10.89 -10.24
N PHE A 47 7.31 11.97 -9.95
CA PHE A 47 6.27 12.46 -10.86
C PHE A 47 6.83 13.01 -12.18
N GLU A 48 8.06 13.54 -12.18
CA GLU A 48 8.74 13.99 -13.40
C GLU A 48 9.04 12.82 -14.33
N ASP A 49 9.51 11.69 -13.79
CA ASP A 49 9.75 10.49 -14.59
C ASP A 49 8.44 9.87 -15.09
N LEU A 50 7.41 9.86 -14.23
CA LEU A 50 6.13 9.24 -14.53
C LEU A 50 5.35 10.00 -15.61
N LYS A 51 5.56 11.33 -15.71
CA LYS A 51 4.97 12.20 -16.74
C LYS A 51 5.15 11.65 -18.14
N PHE A 52 6.36 11.19 -18.49
CA PHE A 52 6.65 10.69 -19.84
C PHE A 52 5.90 9.38 -20.16
N SER A 53 5.73 8.52 -19.15
CA SER A 53 5.04 7.23 -19.33
C SER A 53 3.52 7.35 -19.29
N ALA A 54 2.99 8.37 -18.61
CA ALA A 54 1.55 8.58 -18.41
C ALA A 54 0.98 9.70 -19.29
N ILE A 55 1.83 10.54 -19.90
CA ILE A 55 1.44 11.73 -20.69
C ILE A 55 0.53 12.66 -19.87
N ILE A 56 0.82 12.80 -18.57
CA ILE A 56 0.09 13.65 -17.62
C ILE A 56 1.10 14.53 -16.90
N SER A 57 0.79 15.81 -16.73
CA SER A 57 1.72 16.74 -16.07
C SER A 57 1.98 16.36 -14.60
N PRO A 58 3.18 16.61 -14.07
CA PRO A 58 3.52 16.32 -12.67
C PRO A 58 2.55 16.99 -11.68
N GLN A 59 2.06 18.19 -12.01
CA GLN A 59 1.07 18.91 -11.19
C GLN A 59 -0.28 18.19 -11.14
N ALA A 60 -0.70 17.59 -12.24
CA ALA A 60 -1.92 16.78 -12.28
C ALA A 60 -1.71 15.44 -11.55
N LEU A 61 -0.55 14.79 -11.75
CA LEU A 61 -0.18 13.57 -11.05
C LEU A 61 -0.18 13.75 -9.53
N GLY A 62 0.37 14.86 -9.04
CA GLY A 62 0.39 15.20 -7.61
C GLY A 62 -0.99 15.38 -6.99
N LYS A 63 -2.04 15.60 -7.79
CA LYS A 63 -3.44 15.60 -7.32
C LYS A 63 -4.11 14.24 -7.49
N ILE A 64 -3.90 13.62 -8.65
CA ILE A 64 -4.55 12.35 -9.03
C ILE A 64 -4.08 11.21 -8.12
N ILE A 65 -2.78 11.08 -7.88
CA ILE A 65 -2.21 9.94 -7.17
C ILE A 65 -2.68 9.91 -5.71
N PRO A 66 -2.55 10.99 -4.91
CA PRO A 66 -3.06 10.98 -3.53
C PRO A 66 -4.57 10.76 -3.43
N GLU A 67 -5.37 11.41 -4.30
CA GLU A 67 -6.83 11.23 -4.34
C GLU A 67 -7.19 9.77 -4.64
N THR A 68 -6.53 9.16 -5.61
CA THR A 68 -6.82 7.76 -5.99
C THR A 68 -6.36 6.80 -4.90
N CYS A 69 -5.20 7.03 -4.27
CA CYS A 69 -4.73 6.25 -3.12
C CYS A 69 -5.71 6.28 -1.96
N GLU A 70 -6.30 7.45 -1.65
CA GLU A 70 -7.29 7.57 -0.58
C GLU A 70 -8.53 6.70 -0.86
N TRP A 71 -9.03 6.70 -2.10
CA TRP A 71 -10.19 5.89 -2.46
C TRP A 71 -9.86 4.39 -2.54
N ILE A 72 -8.65 4.02 -2.99
CA ILE A 72 -8.17 2.63 -2.92
C ILE A 72 -8.16 2.16 -1.47
N TYR A 73 -7.60 2.97 -0.56
CA TYR A 73 -7.58 2.67 0.87
C TYR A 73 -8.99 2.49 1.42
N LYS A 74 -9.90 3.44 1.17
CA LYS A 74 -11.30 3.35 1.64
C LYS A 74 -12.01 2.10 1.10
N ALA A 75 -11.79 1.75 -0.17
CA ALA A 75 -12.40 0.58 -0.80
C ALA A 75 -11.90 -0.74 -0.19
N LEU A 76 -10.60 -0.85 0.09
CA LEU A 76 -9.98 -2.10 0.52
C LEU A 76 -9.90 -2.28 2.04
N LYS A 77 -9.89 -1.18 2.81
CA LYS A 77 -9.71 -1.20 4.28
C LYS A 77 -10.64 -2.18 4.98
N LYS A 78 -11.93 -2.19 4.59
CA LYS A 78 -12.94 -3.02 5.27
C LYS A 78 -12.71 -4.53 5.05
N GLU A 79 -12.26 -4.93 3.87
CA GLU A 79 -12.11 -6.33 3.49
C GLU A 79 -10.76 -6.89 3.93
N TYR A 80 -9.68 -6.12 3.72
CA TYR A 80 -8.30 -6.60 3.86
C TYR A 80 -7.57 -6.10 5.11
N MET A 81 -8.05 -5.04 5.77
CA MET A 81 -7.37 -4.43 6.92
C MET A 81 -8.16 -4.66 8.21
N LYS A 82 -8.35 -5.94 8.55
CA LYS A 82 -8.98 -6.35 9.82
C LYS A 82 -7.93 -6.39 10.91
N PHE A 83 -8.22 -5.74 12.03
CA PHE A 83 -7.39 -5.78 13.22
C PHE A 83 -8.02 -6.66 14.30
N PRO A 84 -7.21 -7.36 15.09
CA PRO A 84 -7.70 -8.11 16.23
C PRO A 84 -8.32 -7.15 17.24
N LYS A 85 -9.46 -7.55 17.81
CA LYS A 85 -10.26 -6.70 18.71
C LYS A 85 -10.17 -7.14 20.16
N THR A 86 -9.84 -8.40 20.42
CA THR A 86 -9.82 -8.97 21.77
C THR A 86 -8.43 -9.46 22.15
N SER A 87 -8.17 -9.56 23.46
CA SER A 87 -6.87 -10.02 23.97
C SER A 87 -6.56 -11.45 23.53
N GLU A 88 -7.59 -12.28 23.38
CA GLU A 88 -7.47 -13.68 22.98
C GLU A 88 -7.00 -13.78 21.52
N GLU A 89 -7.55 -12.97 20.61
CA GLU A 89 -7.11 -12.92 19.21
C GLU A 89 -5.64 -12.45 19.10
N TRP A 90 -5.24 -11.47 19.92
CA TRP A 90 -3.84 -11.02 19.98
C TRP A 90 -2.89 -12.09 20.52
N GLN A 91 -3.31 -12.85 21.54
CA GLN A 91 -2.54 -13.97 22.09
C GLN A 91 -2.37 -15.09 21.06
N GLU A 92 -3.44 -15.41 20.32
CA GLU A 92 -3.39 -16.41 19.26
C GLU A 92 -2.40 -16.01 18.14
N ILE A 93 -2.41 -14.73 17.73
CA ILE A 93 -1.48 -14.22 16.73
C ILE A 93 -0.04 -14.28 17.24
N ALA A 94 0.20 -13.87 18.49
CA ALA A 94 1.52 -13.92 19.11
C ALA A 94 2.06 -15.35 19.20
N TYR A 95 1.23 -16.29 19.63
CA TYR A 95 1.58 -17.70 19.70
C TYR A 95 1.93 -18.28 18.31
N ASN A 96 1.13 -17.94 17.29
CA ASN A 96 1.37 -18.39 15.92
C ASN A 96 2.66 -17.83 15.32
N ILE A 97 2.97 -16.56 15.60
CA ILE A 97 4.21 -15.93 15.13
C ILE A 97 5.42 -16.51 15.87
N GLU A 98 5.31 -16.71 17.18
CA GLU A 98 6.35 -17.35 17.99
C GLU A 98 6.65 -18.77 17.48
N THR A 99 5.62 -19.58 17.26
CA THR A 99 5.77 -20.95 16.77
C THR A 99 6.44 -21.02 15.40
N ARG A 100 6.10 -20.10 14.48
CA ARG A 100 6.63 -20.11 13.10
C ARG A 100 8.00 -19.44 12.97
N TRP A 101 8.23 -18.38 13.74
CA TRP A 101 9.34 -17.44 13.52
C TRP A 101 10.25 -17.27 14.74
N ASN A 102 9.97 -17.96 15.84
CA ASN A 102 10.65 -17.85 17.13
C ASN A 102 10.78 -16.40 17.62
N PHE A 103 9.69 -15.63 17.45
CA PHE A 103 9.62 -14.24 17.89
C PHE A 103 8.50 -14.10 18.95
N PRO A 104 8.85 -14.15 20.25
CA PRO A 104 7.86 -14.12 21.32
C PRO A 104 7.14 -12.77 21.38
N ASN A 105 5.89 -12.77 21.82
CA ASN A 105 5.06 -11.57 22.02
C ASN A 105 4.87 -10.69 20.77
N CYS A 106 4.85 -11.28 19.57
CA CYS A 106 4.62 -10.53 18.33
C CYS A 106 3.13 -10.36 18.04
N GLY A 107 2.58 -9.15 18.11
CA GLY A 107 1.18 -8.92 17.69
C GLY A 107 0.97 -8.93 16.17
N GLY A 108 2.04 -8.80 15.38
CA GLY A 108 1.96 -8.73 13.93
C GLY A 108 3.23 -8.17 13.31
N SER A 109 3.28 -8.16 11.98
CA SER A 109 4.36 -7.54 11.22
C SER A 109 3.77 -6.79 10.03
N ILE A 110 4.30 -5.61 9.75
CA ILE A 110 4.02 -4.84 8.54
C ILE A 110 5.31 -4.84 7.75
N ASP A 111 5.32 -5.55 6.62
CA ASP A 111 6.42 -5.46 5.68
C ASP A 111 6.24 -4.22 4.81
N GLY A 112 7.28 -3.38 4.73
CA GLY A 112 7.18 -2.10 4.01
C GLY A 112 8.35 -1.13 4.21
N LYS A 113 9.19 -1.34 5.22
CA LYS A 113 10.43 -0.57 5.39
C LYS A 113 11.42 -1.34 6.24
N HIS A 114 12.60 -1.64 5.70
CA HIS A 114 13.73 -2.16 6.48
C HIS A 114 14.08 -1.16 7.59
N LEU A 115 13.56 -1.38 8.80
CA LEU A 115 13.99 -0.67 9.99
C LEU A 115 15.35 -1.24 10.36
N ARG A 116 16.38 -0.39 10.29
CA ARG A 116 17.73 -0.76 10.67
C ARG A 116 17.78 -0.87 12.20
N ILE A 117 17.47 -2.04 12.73
CA ILE A 117 17.58 -2.32 14.16
C ILE A 117 19.07 -2.35 14.50
N VAL A 118 19.52 -1.41 15.32
CA VAL A 118 20.88 -1.42 15.86
C VAL A 118 20.93 -2.43 16.98
N LYS A 119 21.76 -3.47 16.83
CA LYS A 119 21.94 -4.48 17.86
C LYS A 119 22.52 -3.87 19.15
N PRO A 120 22.10 -4.33 20.35
CA PRO A 120 22.79 -4.01 21.60
C PRO A 120 24.22 -4.55 21.61
N ALA A 121 25.12 -3.92 22.38
CA ALA A 121 26.48 -4.43 22.58
C ALA A 121 26.45 -5.87 23.15
N ASN A 122 27.42 -6.71 22.75
CA ASN A 122 27.59 -8.11 23.20
C ASN A 122 26.48 -9.12 22.82
N SER A 123 25.61 -8.80 21.87
CA SER A 123 24.48 -9.68 21.49
C SER A 123 24.75 -10.70 20.36
N GLY A 124 26.01 -10.87 19.92
CA GLY A 124 26.40 -11.90 18.94
C GLY A 124 25.59 -11.89 17.63
N SER A 125 25.21 -13.09 17.15
CA SER A 125 24.39 -13.33 15.94
C SER A 125 22.89 -13.48 16.23
N TYR A 126 22.44 -13.23 17.47
CA TYR A 126 21.03 -13.38 17.85
C TYR A 126 20.10 -12.34 17.17
N PHE A 127 20.67 -11.24 16.67
CA PHE A 127 19.95 -10.19 15.95
C PHE A 127 20.41 -10.11 14.48
N LEU A 128 20.09 -11.15 13.69
CA LEU A 128 20.22 -11.09 12.23
C LEU A 128 19.14 -10.17 11.65
N THR A 129 19.57 -9.10 10.98
CA THR A 129 18.73 -8.05 10.38
C THR A 129 18.06 -8.51 9.08
N THR A 130 17.14 -9.46 9.15
CA THR A 130 16.21 -9.76 8.04
C THR A 130 14.74 -9.72 8.43
N LYS A 131 14.41 -9.43 9.69
CA LYS A 131 13.03 -9.32 10.15
C LYS A 131 12.71 -7.87 10.50
N THR A 132 11.99 -7.22 9.59
CA THR A 132 11.32 -5.94 9.85
C THR A 132 10.12 -6.22 10.76
N ILE A 133 10.15 -5.69 11.98
CA ILE A 133 9.07 -5.80 12.96
C ILE A 133 8.92 -4.41 13.61
N THR A 134 7.69 -3.92 13.68
CA THR A 134 7.33 -2.71 14.44
C THR A 134 6.55 -3.15 15.67
N VAL A 135 7.01 -2.69 16.83
CA VAL A 135 6.38 -2.82 18.16
C VAL A 135 5.02 -2.15 18.23
#